data_AF-A0A7S0FM15-F1
#
_entry.id   AF-A0A7S0FM15-F1
#
_cell.length_a   1.000
_cell.length_b   1.000
_cell.length_c   1.000
_cell.angle_alpha   90.00
_cell.angle_beta   90.00
_cell.angle_gamma   90.00
#
_symmetry.space_group_name_H-M   'P 1'
#
loop_
_entity.id
_entity.type
_entity.pdbx_description
1 polymer ?
#
loop_
_entity_poly.entity_id
_entity_poly.type
_entity_poly.pdbx_seq_one_letter_code
_entity_poly.pdbx_strand_id
1 'polypeptide(L)'
;MSGLIQTAMLALLWMPVDTPGAKVIVAANILMTCFNIVISLSTVPGIGPLLIAVLRSFRPMKTMFLLMGMVSSTFFCVFTTISDDHRDLMYVGIYLYRALFLGDGDASEALSGFDDGHEQIMDFGEEMFTGDGSNLLVNASNVFMVIASLLFSIVLLNLVIGMYSKFYEEMQPFSVLLFHQQRARACVCYMLAPGIPVDVFLKEPGPGKWCRFYLYTAAGLCFMLSVGILLLEHEMLVLNTIFMTLGLQLSQVACVLNISYTAKQTNYLWVSYRADYNEEHYMETTNKELSMLRRDLADVRAAGKEDLLQIKQLLTARFPETSHSRHCRALGGGTDAHSVEFPCGE
;
A
#
# COMPACT_ATOMS: atom_id res chain seq x y z
N MET A 1 2.65 17.20 -9.68
CA MET A 1 3.02 17.97 -10.89
C MET A 1 4.52 18.19 -11.05
N SER A 2 5.29 18.53 -10.01
CA SER A 2 6.75 18.74 -10.13
C SER A 2 7.50 17.55 -10.76
N GLY A 3 7.14 16.31 -10.39
CA GLY A 3 7.77 15.11 -10.96
C GLY A 3 7.54 14.93 -12.46
N LEU A 4 6.32 15.21 -12.97
CA LEU A 4 5.98 15.10 -14.39
C LEU A 4 6.75 16.12 -15.25
N ILE A 5 6.92 17.34 -14.75
CA ILE A 5 7.69 18.39 -15.42
C ILE A 5 9.19 18.05 -15.42
N GLN A 6 9.72 17.54 -14.30
CA GLN A 6 11.11 17.08 -14.22
C GLN A 6 11.38 15.96 -15.22
N THR A 7 10.43 15.06 -15.45
CA THR A 7 10.61 13.96 -16.40
C THR A 7 10.35 14.33 -17.84
N ALA A 8 9.41 15.24 -18.11
CA ALA A 8 9.28 15.83 -19.44
C ALA A 8 10.58 16.57 -19.81
N MET A 9 11.18 17.30 -18.86
CA MET A 9 12.48 17.95 -19.07
C MET A 9 13.61 16.94 -19.28
N LEU A 10 13.67 15.86 -18.51
CA LEU A 10 14.68 14.80 -18.70
C LEU A 10 14.50 14.02 -20.01
N ALA A 11 13.26 13.81 -20.46
CA ALA A 11 12.98 13.18 -21.76
C ALA A 11 13.25 14.12 -22.96
N LEU A 12 13.07 15.43 -22.76
CA LEU A 12 13.40 16.46 -23.76
C LEU A 12 14.90 16.75 -23.84
N LEU A 13 15.63 16.55 -22.73
CA LEU A 13 17.09 16.52 -22.70
C LEU A 13 17.57 15.22 -23.32
N TRP A 14 17.61 15.17 -24.65
CA TRP A 14 18.37 14.21 -25.46
C TRP A 14 19.88 14.32 -25.16
N MET A 15 20.29 14.11 -23.90
CA MET A 15 21.70 14.03 -23.55
C MET A 15 22.18 12.62 -23.87
N PRO A 16 23.23 12.44 -24.68
CA PRO A 16 23.85 11.13 -24.86
C PRO A 16 24.35 10.65 -23.49
N VAL A 17 23.77 9.57 -23.00
CA VAL A 17 24.14 8.95 -21.72
C VAL A 17 25.19 7.88 -22.05
N ASP A 18 26.46 8.29 -22.11
CA ASP A 18 27.53 7.41 -22.60
C ASP A 18 28.01 6.39 -21.55
N THR A 19 27.89 6.71 -20.25
CA THR A 19 28.33 5.81 -19.17
C THR A 19 27.24 4.82 -18.76
N PRO A 20 27.58 3.53 -18.52
CA PRO A 20 26.59 2.50 -18.15
C PRO A 20 25.87 2.83 -16.84
N GLY A 21 26.58 3.38 -15.85
CA GLY A 21 25.98 3.80 -14.58
C GLY A 21 24.93 4.90 -14.76
N ALA A 22 25.19 5.88 -15.63
CA ALA A 22 24.20 6.93 -15.91
C ALA A 22 22.95 6.37 -16.62
N LYS A 23 23.09 5.34 -17.47
CA LYS A 23 21.93 4.65 -18.08
C LYS A 23 21.04 4.02 -17.02
N VAL A 24 21.62 3.36 -16.01
CA VAL A 24 20.87 2.75 -14.89
C VAL A 24 20.14 3.81 -14.08
N ILE A 25 20.79 4.93 -13.76
CA ILE A 25 20.17 6.04 -13.01
C ILE A 25 18.99 6.64 -13.78
N VAL A 26 19.15 6.87 -15.08
CA VAL A 26 18.08 7.38 -15.94
C VAL A 26 16.91 6.40 -16.00
N ALA A 27 17.18 5.09 -16.17
CA ALA A 27 16.15 4.06 -16.15
C ALA A 27 15.37 4.01 -14.83
N ALA A 28 16.09 4.06 -13.69
CA ALA A 28 15.47 4.10 -12.36
C ALA A 28 14.59 5.34 -12.17
N ASN A 29 15.04 6.50 -12.65
CA ASN A 29 14.27 7.74 -12.59
C ASN A 29 12.99 7.68 -13.45
N ILE A 30 13.08 7.10 -14.66
CA ILE A 30 11.90 6.84 -15.50
C ILE A 30 10.91 5.94 -14.76
N LEU A 31 11.38 4.84 -14.15
CA LEU A 31 10.53 3.92 -13.39
C LEU A 31 9.82 4.61 -12.21
N MET A 32 10.57 5.37 -11.40
CA MET A 32 10.02 6.13 -10.27
C MET A 32 8.96 7.15 -10.71
N THR A 33 9.14 7.69 -11.91
CA THR A 33 8.19 8.64 -12.49
C THR A 33 6.91 7.96 -12.92
N CYS A 34 7.01 6.82 -13.61
CA CYS A 34 5.86 6.00 -13.93
C CYS A 34 5.08 5.66 -12.66
N PHE A 35 5.79 5.30 -11.57
CA PHE A 35 5.15 5.04 -10.27
C PHE A 35 4.44 6.27 -9.69
N ASN A 36 5.05 7.45 -9.78
CA ASN A 36 4.42 8.70 -9.35
C ASN A 36 3.18 9.06 -10.19
N ILE A 37 3.19 8.75 -11.49
CA ILE A 37 2.04 8.92 -12.37
C ILE A 37 0.91 7.98 -11.92
N VAL A 38 1.21 6.70 -11.67
CA VAL A 38 0.26 5.71 -11.15
C VAL A 38 -0.33 6.17 -9.81
N ILE A 39 0.47 6.70 -8.89
CA ILE A 39 -0.02 7.30 -7.64
C ILE A 39 -0.90 8.52 -7.93
N SER A 40 -0.55 9.37 -8.89
CA SER A 40 -1.35 10.54 -9.24
C SER A 40 -2.72 10.16 -9.82
N LEU A 41 -2.81 9.03 -10.55
CA LEU A 41 -4.07 8.47 -11.04
C LEU A 41 -5.02 8.06 -9.91
N SER A 42 -4.53 7.92 -8.66
CA SER A 42 -5.38 7.66 -7.49
C SER A 42 -6.39 8.77 -7.22
N THR A 43 -6.20 9.96 -7.80
CA THR A 43 -7.10 11.12 -7.65
C THR A 43 -8.14 11.24 -8.77
N VAL A 44 -8.07 10.38 -9.80
CA VAL A 44 -8.96 10.43 -10.97
C VAL A 44 -10.24 9.63 -10.69
N PRO A 45 -11.44 10.17 -10.97
CA PRO A 45 -12.69 9.42 -10.81
C PRO A 45 -12.72 8.16 -11.69
N GLY A 46 -13.33 7.09 -11.19
CA GLY A 46 -13.36 5.77 -11.83
C GLY A 46 -12.17 4.90 -11.43
N ILE A 47 -10.94 5.30 -11.78
CA ILE A 47 -9.72 4.50 -11.52
C ILE A 47 -9.23 4.65 -10.07
N GLY A 48 -9.42 5.82 -9.48
CA GLY A 48 -8.86 6.16 -8.17
C GLY A 48 -9.23 5.20 -7.04
N PRO A 49 -10.53 4.90 -6.82
CA PRO A 49 -10.94 3.96 -5.78
C PRO A 49 -10.33 2.56 -5.95
N LEU A 50 -10.28 2.03 -7.18
CA LEU A 50 -9.65 0.74 -7.48
C LEU A 50 -8.17 0.75 -7.08
N LEU A 51 -7.44 1.78 -7.51
CA LEU A 51 -6.01 1.90 -7.24
C LEU A 51 -5.71 2.08 -5.74
N ILE A 52 -6.55 2.83 -5.02
CA ILE A 52 -6.44 2.98 -3.57
C ILE A 52 -6.73 1.66 -2.86
N ALA A 53 -7.74 0.90 -3.29
CA ALA A 53 -8.06 -0.41 -2.73
C ALA A 53 -6.85 -1.36 -2.85
N VAL A 54 -6.27 -1.45 -4.06
CA VAL A 54 -5.08 -2.28 -4.34
C VAL A 54 -3.88 -1.82 -3.50
N LEU A 55 -3.52 -0.54 -3.52
CA LEU A 55 -2.36 -0.05 -2.77
C LEU A 55 -2.51 -0.23 -1.26
N ARG A 56 -3.74 -0.09 -0.73
CA ARG A 56 -4.00 -0.22 0.70
C ARG A 56 -4.11 -1.67 1.16
N SER A 57 -4.54 -2.61 0.31
CA SER A 57 -4.59 -4.04 0.65
C SER A 57 -3.18 -4.64 0.84
N PHE A 58 -2.15 -4.08 0.22
CA PHE A 58 -0.76 -4.51 0.44
C PHE A 58 -0.19 -4.13 1.82
N ARG A 59 -0.75 -3.11 2.50
CA ARG A 59 -0.22 -2.65 3.80
C ARG A 59 -0.32 -3.70 4.92
N PRO A 60 -1.44 -4.40 5.15
CA PRO A 60 -1.51 -5.49 6.13
C PRO A 60 -0.68 -6.72 5.72
N MET A 61 -0.39 -6.90 4.43
CA MET A 61 0.36 -8.07 3.92
C MET A 61 1.87 -8.00 4.19
N LYS A 62 2.40 -6.91 4.76
CA LYS A 62 3.84 -6.76 5.07
C LYS A 62 4.41 -7.93 5.87
N THR A 63 3.67 -8.43 6.86
CA THR A 63 4.10 -9.57 7.68
C THR A 63 4.19 -10.85 6.86
N MET A 64 3.28 -11.06 5.90
CA MET A 64 3.31 -12.23 5.02
C MET A 64 4.46 -12.15 4.00
N PHE A 65 4.72 -10.97 3.42
CA PHE A 65 5.91 -10.79 2.58
C PHE A 65 7.21 -10.97 3.35
N LEU A 66 7.25 -10.58 4.63
CA LEU A 66 8.40 -10.85 5.49
C LEU A 66 8.58 -12.36 5.70
N LEU A 67 7.50 -13.10 6.00
CA LEU A 67 7.56 -14.56 6.11
C LEU A 67 8.04 -15.21 4.80
N MET A 68 7.48 -14.81 3.66
CA MET A 68 7.87 -15.28 2.33
C MET A 68 9.34 -14.97 2.04
N GLY A 69 9.81 -13.77 2.39
CA GLY A 69 11.20 -13.36 2.27
C GLY A 69 12.14 -14.16 3.17
N MET A 70 11.72 -14.48 4.40
CA MET A 70 12.49 -15.35 5.30
C MET A 70 12.64 -16.76 4.72
N VAL A 71 11.53 -17.37 4.25
CA VAL A 71 11.56 -18.70 3.63
C VAL A 71 12.42 -18.68 2.36
N SER A 72 12.23 -17.69 1.49
CA SER A 72 13.06 -17.53 0.28
C SER A 72 14.55 -17.35 0.63
N SER A 73 14.88 -16.57 1.66
CA SER A 73 16.25 -16.39 2.13
C SER A 73 16.84 -17.69 2.69
N THR A 74 16.05 -18.55 3.35
CA THR A 74 16.54 -19.84 3.82
C THR A 74 16.93 -20.76 2.66
N PHE A 75 16.10 -20.84 1.62
CA PHE A 75 16.45 -21.60 0.41
C PHE A 75 17.63 -20.98 -0.33
N PHE A 76 17.70 -19.66 -0.39
CA PHE A 76 18.87 -18.97 -0.94
C PHE A 76 20.16 -19.41 -0.23
N CYS A 77 20.20 -19.38 1.10
CA CYS A 77 21.36 -19.86 1.86
C CYS A 77 21.69 -21.35 1.61
N VAL A 78 20.68 -22.22 1.48
CA VAL A 78 20.87 -23.64 1.15
C VAL A 78 21.53 -23.77 -0.23
N PHE A 79 20.99 -23.10 -1.24
CA PHE A 79 21.50 -23.19 -2.61
C PHE A 79 22.86 -22.50 -2.78
N THR A 80 23.14 -21.40 -2.07
CA THR A 80 24.49 -20.81 -2.08
C THR A 80 25.53 -21.72 -1.42
N THR A 81 25.11 -22.57 -0.46
CA THR A 81 26.02 -23.53 0.19
C THR A 81 26.28 -24.77 -0.67
N ILE A 82 25.31 -25.15 -1.50
CA ILE A 82 25.41 -26.29 -2.42
C ILE A 82 26.07 -25.89 -3.76
N SER A 83 26.03 -24.60 -4.11
CA SER A 83 26.57 -24.08 -5.38
C SER A 83 28.08 -24.30 -5.51
N ASP A 84 28.53 -24.49 -6.75
CA ASP A 84 29.96 -24.57 -7.07
C ASP A 84 30.66 -23.23 -6.79
N ASP A 85 31.92 -23.28 -6.33
CA ASP A 85 32.72 -22.10 -5.94
C ASP A 85 32.88 -21.04 -7.06
N HIS A 86 32.67 -21.43 -8.31
CA HIS A 86 32.80 -20.56 -9.48
C HIS A 86 31.52 -19.78 -9.82
N ARG A 87 30.39 -20.09 -9.18
CA ARG A 87 29.10 -19.47 -9.52
C ARG A 87 28.89 -18.17 -8.74
N ASP A 88 28.51 -17.13 -9.48
CA ASP A 88 28.16 -15.86 -8.87
C ASP A 88 26.90 -15.98 -7.99
N LEU A 89 26.96 -15.45 -6.77
CA LEU A 89 25.82 -15.44 -5.85
C LEU A 89 24.57 -14.76 -6.44
N MET A 90 24.78 -13.74 -7.29
CA MET A 90 23.71 -13.04 -7.99
C MET A 90 23.00 -13.95 -9.00
N TYR A 91 23.76 -14.80 -9.69
CA TYR A 91 23.21 -15.80 -10.61
C TYR A 91 22.28 -16.76 -9.86
N VAL A 92 22.76 -17.37 -8.77
CA VAL A 92 21.97 -18.27 -7.91
C VAL A 92 20.69 -17.59 -7.42
N GLY A 93 20.79 -16.32 -6.99
CA GLY A 93 19.64 -15.56 -6.50
C GLY A 93 18.58 -15.27 -7.56
N ILE A 94 18.99 -14.90 -8.78
CA ILE A 94 18.06 -14.63 -9.90
C ILE A 94 17.37 -15.91 -10.34
N TYR A 95 18.12 -17.01 -10.49
CA TYR A 95 17.56 -18.29 -10.90
C TYR A 95 16.61 -18.87 -9.85
N LEU A 96 16.96 -18.77 -8.57
CA LEU A 96 16.07 -19.16 -7.49
C LEU A 96 14.79 -18.30 -7.46
N TYR A 97 14.91 -16.99 -7.69
CA TYR A 97 13.75 -16.10 -7.80
C TYR A 97 12.83 -16.51 -8.97
N ARG A 98 13.40 -16.77 -10.15
CA ARG A 98 12.64 -17.24 -11.33
C ARG A 98 11.95 -18.58 -11.06
N ALA A 99 12.68 -19.54 -10.50
CA ALA A 99 12.14 -20.87 -10.18
C ALA A 99 10.99 -20.79 -9.16
N LEU A 100 11.17 -20.05 -8.06
CA LEU A 100 10.17 -20.00 -6.98
C LEU A 100 8.98 -19.09 -7.28
N PHE A 101 9.23 -17.85 -7.73
CA PHE A 101 8.16 -16.86 -7.89
C PHE A 101 7.48 -16.91 -9.26
N LEU A 102 8.22 -17.20 -10.33
CA LEU A 102 7.67 -17.29 -11.69
C LEU A 102 7.27 -18.71 -12.07
N GLY A 103 7.72 -19.71 -11.31
CA GLY A 103 7.48 -21.13 -11.64
C GLY A 103 8.23 -21.55 -12.90
N ASP A 104 9.37 -20.92 -13.17
CA ASP A 104 10.17 -21.16 -14.37
C ASP A 104 10.94 -22.49 -14.26
N GLY A 105 10.58 -23.45 -15.12
CA GLY A 105 11.13 -24.81 -15.12
C GLY A 105 12.62 -24.83 -15.41
N ASP A 106 13.04 -24.13 -16.46
CA ASP A 106 14.45 -24.03 -16.88
C ASP A 106 15.32 -23.47 -15.76
N ALA A 107 14.78 -22.51 -15.00
CA ALA A 107 15.51 -21.93 -13.88
C ALA A 107 15.66 -22.92 -12.72
N SER A 108 14.66 -23.78 -12.51
CA SER A 108 14.73 -24.83 -11.49
C SER A 108 15.72 -25.93 -11.89
N GLU A 109 15.73 -26.34 -13.17
CA GLU A 109 16.63 -27.34 -13.73
C GLU A 109 18.09 -26.86 -13.68
N ALA A 110 18.33 -25.60 -14.06
CA ALA A 110 19.65 -24.97 -14.02
C ALA A 110 20.27 -24.90 -12.61
N LEU A 111 19.41 -24.80 -11.58
CA LEU A 111 19.83 -24.68 -10.19
C LEU A 111 19.95 -26.05 -9.49
N SER A 112 19.13 -27.02 -9.89
CA SER A 112 19.10 -28.34 -9.26
C SER A 112 19.98 -29.37 -9.97
N GLY A 113 20.27 -29.18 -11.26
CA GLY A 113 21.01 -30.15 -12.08
C GLY A 113 20.15 -31.34 -12.52
N PHE A 114 18.84 -31.12 -12.69
CA PHE A 114 17.89 -32.20 -13.03
C PHE A 114 17.99 -32.68 -14.49
N ASP A 115 18.69 -31.94 -15.36
CA ASP A 115 18.86 -32.34 -16.75
C ASP A 115 19.93 -33.44 -16.89
N ASP A 116 19.49 -34.71 -16.88
CA ASP A 116 20.30 -35.89 -17.15
C ASP A 116 20.94 -35.87 -18.56
N GLY A 117 20.44 -35.03 -19.47
CA GLY A 117 20.83 -35.02 -20.87
C GLY A 117 22.24 -34.51 -21.15
N HIS A 118 22.86 -33.72 -20.26
CA HIS A 118 24.17 -33.06 -20.45
C HIS A 118 24.31 -32.26 -21.78
N GLU A 119 23.23 -32.07 -22.55
CA GLU A 119 23.26 -31.51 -23.90
C GLU A 119 22.91 -30.01 -23.94
N GLN A 120 22.40 -29.46 -22.84
CA GLN A 120 22.02 -28.05 -22.76
C GLN A 120 23.17 -27.20 -22.20
N ILE A 121 23.95 -26.64 -23.11
CA ILE A 121 24.79 -25.46 -22.82
C ILE A 121 23.81 -24.27 -22.73
N MET A 122 23.71 -23.65 -21.56
CA MET A 122 22.80 -22.52 -21.33
C MET A 122 23.21 -21.28 -22.15
N ASP A 123 22.31 -20.30 -22.27
CA ASP A 123 22.41 -19.08 -23.10
C ASP A 123 23.68 -18.20 -22.89
N PHE A 124 24.55 -18.55 -21.97
CA PHE A 124 25.81 -17.86 -21.67
C PHE A 124 27.06 -18.73 -21.78
N GLY A 125 26.94 -19.97 -22.27
CA GLY A 125 28.07 -20.89 -22.37
C GLY A 125 28.55 -21.44 -21.02
N GLU A 126 27.81 -21.18 -19.93
CA GLU A 126 28.11 -21.74 -18.61
C GLU A 126 27.50 -23.13 -18.47
N GLU A 127 28.30 -24.04 -17.90
CA GLU A 127 27.90 -25.42 -17.64
C GLU A 127 26.83 -25.48 -16.54
N MET A 128 25.88 -26.41 -16.67
CA MET A 128 24.87 -26.68 -15.65
C MET A 128 25.48 -27.10 -14.31
N PHE A 129 24.67 -27.11 -13.27
CA PHE A 129 25.14 -27.51 -11.95
C PHE A 129 25.54 -28.98 -11.98
N THR A 130 26.84 -29.26 -11.97
CA THR A 130 27.37 -30.63 -12.02
C THR A 130 27.56 -31.25 -10.64
N GLY A 131 27.46 -30.44 -9.58
CA GLY A 131 27.61 -30.87 -8.20
C GLY A 131 28.97 -31.48 -7.91
N ASP A 132 30.03 -30.94 -8.52
CA ASP A 132 31.41 -31.44 -8.45
C ASP A 132 31.53 -32.96 -8.77
N GLY A 133 30.66 -33.46 -9.65
CA GLY A 133 30.59 -34.87 -10.03
C GLY A 133 30.00 -35.79 -8.96
N SER A 134 29.45 -35.25 -7.87
CA SER A 134 28.81 -36.01 -6.80
C SER A 134 27.30 -36.19 -7.04
N ASN A 135 26.90 -37.40 -7.42
CA ASN A 135 25.48 -37.78 -7.57
C ASN A 135 24.65 -37.52 -6.30
N LEU A 136 25.27 -37.57 -5.11
CA LEU A 136 24.57 -37.32 -3.86
C LEU A 136 24.20 -35.83 -3.71
N LEU A 137 25.08 -34.93 -4.15
CA LEU A 137 24.84 -33.49 -4.08
C LEU A 137 23.74 -33.07 -5.05
N VAL A 138 23.76 -33.61 -6.28
CA VAL A 138 22.72 -33.40 -7.30
C VAL A 138 21.36 -33.95 -6.84
N ASN A 139 21.33 -35.14 -6.25
CA ASN A 139 20.08 -35.67 -5.69
C ASN A 139 19.55 -34.83 -4.52
N ALA A 140 20.45 -34.31 -3.67
CA ALA A 140 20.06 -33.44 -2.56
C ALA A 140 19.50 -32.09 -3.06
N SER A 141 20.16 -31.44 -4.04
CA SER A 141 19.66 -30.19 -4.65
C SER A 141 18.30 -30.40 -5.31
N ASN A 142 18.09 -31.51 -6.02
CA ASN A 142 16.79 -31.87 -6.60
C ASN A 142 15.69 -32.00 -5.53
N VAL A 143 15.96 -32.72 -4.43
CA VAL A 143 15.00 -32.84 -3.32
C VAL A 143 14.70 -31.48 -2.69
N PHE A 144 15.72 -30.66 -2.43
CA PHE A 144 15.51 -29.32 -1.88
C PHE A 144 14.72 -28.42 -2.84
N MET A 145 14.95 -28.51 -4.15
CA MET A 145 14.20 -27.74 -5.15
C MET A 145 12.72 -28.14 -5.18
N VAL A 146 12.41 -29.44 -5.12
CA VAL A 146 11.02 -29.93 -5.04
C VAL A 146 10.33 -29.46 -3.76
N ILE A 147 11.02 -29.51 -2.62
CA ILE A 147 10.49 -29.00 -1.34
C ILE A 147 10.27 -27.49 -1.42
N ALA A 148 11.23 -26.76 -1.97
CA ALA A 148 11.15 -25.31 -2.12
C ALA A 148 9.99 -24.90 -3.02
N SER A 149 9.83 -25.54 -4.18
CA SER A 149 8.75 -25.26 -5.13
C SER A 149 7.38 -25.65 -4.54
N LEU A 150 7.27 -26.78 -3.83
CA LEU A 150 6.03 -27.17 -3.15
C LEU A 150 5.64 -26.15 -2.08
N LEU A 151 6.57 -25.79 -1.18
CA LEU A 151 6.28 -24.81 -0.13
C LEU A 151 5.97 -23.43 -0.71
N PHE A 152 6.68 -23.01 -1.74
CA PHE A 152 6.54 -21.67 -2.28
C PHE A 152 5.31 -21.53 -3.18
N SER A 153 5.20 -22.37 -4.21
CA SER A 153 4.14 -22.27 -5.22
C SER A 153 2.80 -22.79 -4.69
N ILE A 154 2.80 -23.87 -3.91
CA ILE A 154 1.54 -24.48 -3.43
C ILE A 154 1.09 -23.85 -2.11
N VAL A 155 1.99 -23.59 -1.17
CA VAL A 155 1.58 -23.08 0.16
C VAL A 155 1.62 -21.56 0.21
N LEU A 156 2.79 -20.94 0.01
CA LEU A 156 2.96 -19.50 0.24
C LEU A 156 2.21 -18.64 -0.77
N LEU A 157 2.33 -18.94 -2.08
CA LEU A 157 1.69 -18.14 -3.13
C LEU A 157 0.16 -18.21 -3.02
N ASN A 158 -0.40 -19.40 -2.80
CA ASN A 158 -1.84 -19.57 -2.60
C ASN A 158 -2.34 -18.85 -1.32
N LEU A 159 -1.55 -18.85 -0.24
CA LEU A 159 -1.89 -18.12 0.98
C LEU A 159 -1.85 -16.59 0.75
N VAL A 160 -0.85 -16.09 0.00
CA VAL A 160 -0.76 -14.68 -0.40
C VAL A 160 -1.97 -14.28 -1.24
N ILE A 161 -2.39 -15.09 -2.21
CA ILE A 161 -3.58 -14.85 -3.03
C ILE A 161 -4.83 -14.83 -2.16
N GLY A 162 -5.02 -15.82 -1.29
CA GLY A 162 -6.19 -15.89 -0.40
C GLY A 162 -6.29 -14.70 0.56
N MET A 163 -5.17 -14.30 1.15
CA MET A 163 -5.11 -13.10 2.00
C MET A 163 -5.36 -11.82 1.19
N TYR A 164 -4.77 -11.70 0.00
CA TYR A 164 -4.96 -10.53 -0.85
C TYR A 164 -6.43 -10.36 -1.23
N SER A 165 -7.10 -11.42 -1.66
CA SER A 165 -8.52 -11.40 -1.99
C SER A 165 -9.37 -10.95 -0.81
N LYS A 166 -9.13 -11.53 0.38
CA LYS A 166 -9.84 -11.15 1.61
C LYS A 166 -9.65 -9.65 1.95
N PHE A 167 -8.41 -9.18 1.99
CA PHE A 167 -8.13 -7.77 2.32
C PHE A 167 -8.61 -6.80 1.23
N TYR A 168 -8.63 -7.23 -0.02
CA TYR A 168 -9.17 -6.46 -1.12
C TYR A 168 -10.68 -6.28 -0.99
N GLU A 169 -11.42 -7.35 -0.73
CA GLU A 169 -12.87 -7.32 -0.49
C GLU A 169 -13.22 -6.43 0.72
N GLU A 170 -12.46 -6.55 1.83
CA GLU A 170 -12.63 -5.70 3.01
C GLU A 170 -12.33 -4.22 2.71
N MET A 171 -11.32 -3.91 1.87
CA MET A 171 -10.91 -2.53 1.57
C MET A 171 -11.76 -1.86 0.49
N GLN A 172 -12.43 -2.63 -0.37
CA GLN A 172 -13.25 -2.12 -1.47
C GLN A 172 -14.28 -1.06 -1.03
N PRO A 173 -15.11 -1.26 0.02
CA PRO A 173 -16.06 -0.23 0.46
C PRO A 173 -15.36 1.03 1.03
N PHE A 174 -14.25 0.87 1.75
CA PHE A 174 -13.49 2.00 2.30
C PHE A 174 -12.75 2.81 1.24
N SER A 175 -12.48 2.22 0.09
CA SER A 175 -11.71 2.85 -0.98
C SER A 175 -12.35 4.13 -1.51
N VAL A 176 -13.68 4.19 -1.55
CA VAL A 176 -14.44 5.38 -1.98
C VAL A 176 -14.26 6.53 -1.00
N LEU A 177 -14.35 6.26 0.30
CA LEU A 177 -14.12 7.26 1.34
C LEU A 177 -12.67 7.79 1.31
N LEU A 178 -11.69 6.88 1.22
CA LEU A 178 -10.28 7.23 1.13
C LEU A 178 -9.96 8.02 -0.14
N PHE A 179 -10.62 7.71 -1.25
CA PHE A 179 -10.53 8.45 -2.50
C PHE A 179 -10.97 9.91 -2.33
N HIS A 180 -12.13 10.17 -1.71
CA HIS A 180 -12.58 11.53 -1.47
C HIS A 180 -11.64 12.30 -0.53
N GLN A 181 -11.11 11.65 0.52
CA GLN A 181 -10.11 12.26 1.40
C GLN A 181 -8.83 12.62 0.63
N GLN A 182 -8.34 11.71 -0.22
CA GLN A 182 -7.13 11.95 -0.99
C GLN A 182 -7.33 13.04 -2.04
N ARG A 183 -8.48 13.09 -2.70
CA ARG A 183 -8.84 14.18 -3.61
C ARG A 183 -8.94 15.52 -2.89
N ALA A 184 -9.60 15.58 -1.74
CA ALA A 184 -9.67 16.80 -0.95
C ALA A 184 -8.26 17.28 -0.57
N ARG A 185 -7.38 16.37 -0.10
CA ARG A 185 -5.98 16.70 0.18
C ARG A 185 -5.24 17.20 -1.06
N ALA A 186 -5.42 16.54 -2.21
CA ALA A 186 -4.79 16.96 -3.46
C ALA A 186 -5.27 18.35 -3.90
N CYS A 187 -6.57 18.62 -3.82
CA CYS A 187 -7.15 19.95 -4.10
C CYS A 187 -6.56 21.01 -3.18
N VAL A 188 -6.46 20.75 -1.87
CA VAL A 188 -5.83 21.67 -0.91
C VAL A 188 -4.36 21.89 -1.26
N CYS A 189 -3.62 20.83 -1.59
CA CYS A 189 -2.22 20.95 -2.02
C CYS A 189 -2.08 21.78 -3.31
N TYR A 190 -2.97 21.61 -4.28
CA TYR A 190 -2.97 22.41 -5.51
C TYR A 190 -3.38 23.87 -5.27
N MET A 191 -4.30 24.13 -4.33
CA MET A 191 -4.70 25.47 -3.94
C MET A 191 -3.60 26.21 -3.18
N LEU A 192 -2.86 25.50 -2.33
CA LEU A 192 -1.72 26.04 -1.59
C LEU A 192 -0.44 26.07 -2.44
N ALA A 193 -0.43 25.42 -3.60
CA ALA A 193 0.72 25.43 -4.49
C ALA A 193 0.92 26.86 -5.02
N PRO A 194 2.17 27.34 -5.10
CA PRO A 194 2.44 28.61 -5.75
C PRO A 194 1.92 28.57 -7.18
N GLY A 195 0.97 29.46 -7.47
CA GLY A 195 0.63 29.80 -8.83
C GLY A 195 1.89 30.26 -9.56
N ILE A 196 1.99 29.94 -10.85
CA ILE A 196 3.04 30.51 -11.69
C ILE A 196 2.89 32.02 -11.58
N PRO A 197 3.95 32.75 -11.18
CA PRO A 197 3.86 34.19 -10.96
C PRO A 197 3.56 34.89 -12.28
N VAL A 198 2.28 35.16 -12.57
CA VAL A 198 1.86 35.95 -13.74
C VAL A 198 2.45 37.36 -13.67
N ASP A 199 2.73 37.81 -12.45
CA ASP A 199 3.43 39.06 -12.13
C ASP A 199 4.84 39.15 -12.72
N VAL A 200 5.49 38.04 -13.10
CA VAL A 200 6.75 38.10 -13.86
C VAL A 200 6.53 38.74 -15.23
N PHE A 201 5.33 38.62 -15.79
CA PHE A 201 4.93 39.23 -17.06
C PHE A 201 4.25 40.59 -16.88
N LEU A 202 3.62 40.85 -15.72
CA LEU A 202 2.96 42.12 -15.42
C LEU A 202 3.94 43.08 -14.73
N LYS A 203 4.21 44.22 -15.39
CA LYS A 203 5.32 45.14 -15.10
C LYS A 203 5.26 45.90 -13.76
N GLU A 204 4.33 45.59 -12.86
CA GLU A 204 4.10 46.39 -11.66
C GLU A 204 5.07 46.04 -10.52
N PRO A 205 5.82 47.01 -9.98
CA PRO A 205 6.80 46.77 -8.93
C PRO A 205 6.11 46.57 -7.57
N GLY A 206 5.94 45.30 -7.17
CA GLY A 206 5.52 44.94 -5.82
C GLY A 206 6.63 45.06 -4.76
N PRO A 207 6.30 45.36 -3.49
CA PRO A 207 7.15 45.13 -2.31
C PRO A 207 7.73 43.71 -2.34
N GLY A 208 9.05 43.61 -2.21
CA GLY A 208 9.76 42.32 -2.28
C GLY A 208 10.39 42.01 -3.64
N LYS A 209 10.28 42.90 -4.65
CA LYS A 209 10.95 42.73 -5.96
C LYS A 209 12.44 42.40 -5.83
N TRP A 210 13.14 43.08 -4.92
CA TRP A 210 14.58 42.85 -4.69
C TRP A 210 14.87 41.47 -4.11
N CYS A 211 14.13 41.03 -3.09
CA CYS A 211 14.29 39.68 -2.52
C CYS A 211 14.06 38.59 -3.58
N ARG A 212 13.04 38.76 -4.43
CA ARG A 212 12.76 37.85 -5.56
C ARG A 212 13.89 37.86 -6.58
N PHE A 213 14.36 39.04 -6.97
CA PHE A 213 15.49 39.17 -7.88
C PHE A 213 16.71 38.43 -7.35
N TYR A 214 17.07 38.63 -6.07
CA TYR A 214 18.18 37.93 -5.44
C TYR A 214 18.01 36.40 -5.46
N LEU A 215 16.83 35.88 -5.14
CA LEU A 215 16.55 34.45 -5.18
C LEU A 215 16.63 33.85 -6.59
N TYR A 216 16.06 34.52 -7.60
CA TYR A 216 16.17 34.06 -8.99
C TYR A 216 17.61 34.14 -9.50
N THR A 217 18.36 35.19 -9.15
CA THR A 217 19.78 35.29 -9.51
C THR A 217 20.61 34.22 -8.81
N ALA A 218 20.32 33.90 -7.54
CA ALA A 218 21.01 32.84 -6.81
C ALA A 218 20.71 31.46 -7.40
N ALA A 219 19.44 31.17 -7.72
CA ALA A 219 19.04 29.95 -8.39
C ALA A 219 19.72 29.84 -9.78
N GLY A 220 19.70 30.92 -10.57
CA GLY A 220 20.39 31.00 -11.86
C GLY A 220 21.89 30.76 -11.74
N LEU A 221 22.54 31.34 -10.73
CA LEU A 221 23.96 31.12 -10.45
C LEU A 221 24.24 29.65 -10.10
N CYS A 222 23.41 29.01 -9.28
CA CYS A 222 23.52 27.58 -8.98
C CYS A 222 23.42 26.71 -10.25
N PHE A 223 22.48 27.02 -11.16
CA PHE A 223 22.36 26.32 -12.44
C PHE A 223 23.56 26.59 -13.38
N MET A 224 24.08 27.82 -13.40
CA MET A 224 25.27 28.14 -14.20
C MET A 224 26.52 27.43 -13.66
N LEU A 225 26.66 27.34 -12.33
CA LEU A 225 27.74 26.59 -11.68
C LEU A 225 27.62 25.08 -11.95
N SER A 226 26.41 24.53 -11.91
CA SER A 226 26.17 23.12 -12.19
C SER A 226 26.54 22.76 -13.64
N VAL A 227 26.19 23.63 -14.61
CA VAL A 227 26.62 23.51 -16.01
C VAL A 227 28.13 23.67 -16.16
N GLY A 228 28.75 24.62 -15.45
CA GLY A 228 30.20 24.80 -15.46
C GLY A 228 30.97 23.58 -14.94
N ILE A 229 30.49 22.97 -13.85
CA ILE A 229 31.07 21.73 -13.30
C ILE A 229 30.94 20.58 -14.30
N LEU A 230 29.78 20.45 -14.95
CA LEU A 230 29.54 19.45 -15.98
C LEU A 230 30.52 19.59 -17.17
N LEU A 231 30.87 20.82 -17.54
CA LEU A 231 31.80 21.09 -18.65
C LEU A 231 33.28 20.92 -18.28
N LEU A 232 33.64 21.15 -17.02
CA LEU A 232 35.05 21.11 -16.59
C LEU A 232 35.54 19.68 -16.41
N GLU A 233 34.83 18.84 -15.65
CA GLU A 233 35.26 17.46 -15.41
C GLU A 233 34.07 16.54 -15.05
N HIS A 234 34.01 15.37 -15.68
CA HIS A 234 32.93 14.39 -15.49
C HIS A 234 32.96 13.73 -14.09
N GLU A 235 34.05 13.85 -13.34
CA GLU A 235 34.23 13.18 -12.05
C GLU A 235 33.47 13.85 -10.88
N MET A 236 33.10 15.13 -11.01
CA MET A 236 32.45 15.89 -9.93
C MET A 236 30.92 15.75 -9.93
N LEU A 237 30.40 14.55 -10.20
CA LEU A 237 28.96 14.28 -10.36
C LEU A 237 28.16 14.58 -9.09
N VAL A 238 28.73 14.29 -7.91
CA VAL A 238 28.10 14.59 -6.61
C VAL A 238 27.95 16.10 -6.39
N LEU A 239 28.97 16.88 -6.75
CA LEU A 239 28.92 18.33 -6.58
C LEU A 239 27.88 18.95 -7.53
N ASN A 240 27.82 18.46 -8.76
CA ASN A 240 26.80 18.88 -9.73
C ASN A 240 25.37 18.59 -9.24
N THR A 241 25.11 17.39 -8.71
CA THR A 241 23.78 17.07 -8.16
C THR A 241 23.40 17.96 -6.99
N ILE A 242 24.35 18.31 -6.10
CA ILE A 242 24.11 19.26 -5.00
C ILE A 242 23.69 20.63 -5.54
N PHE A 243 24.43 21.20 -6.50
CA PHE A 243 24.10 22.51 -7.07
C PHE A 243 22.75 22.52 -7.82
N MET A 244 22.46 21.46 -8.58
CA MET A 244 21.16 21.29 -9.23
C MET A 244 20.01 21.24 -8.21
N THR A 245 20.21 20.50 -7.12
CA THR A 245 19.19 20.37 -6.06
C THR A 245 18.98 21.70 -5.35
N LEU A 246 20.06 22.44 -5.04
CA LEU A 246 19.99 23.78 -4.45
C LEU A 246 19.29 24.78 -5.37
N GLY A 247 19.63 24.82 -6.66
CA GLY A 247 18.97 25.68 -7.65
C GLY A 247 17.47 25.39 -7.75
N LEU A 248 17.09 24.12 -7.71
CA LEU A 248 15.70 23.69 -7.70
C LEU A 248 14.98 24.13 -6.41
N GLN A 249 15.58 23.95 -5.23
CA GLN A 249 14.98 24.39 -3.97
C GLN A 249 14.84 25.91 -3.90
N LEU A 250 15.85 26.66 -4.32
CA LEU A 250 15.80 28.13 -4.37
C LEU A 250 14.73 28.64 -5.33
N SER A 251 14.56 28.01 -6.49
CA SER A 251 13.48 28.36 -7.42
C SER A 251 12.10 28.05 -6.85
N GLN A 252 11.94 26.93 -6.13
CA GLN A 252 10.70 26.62 -5.42
C GLN A 252 10.37 27.66 -4.34
N VAL A 253 11.36 28.05 -3.52
CA VAL A 253 11.20 29.10 -2.49
C VAL A 253 10.85 30.44 -3.13
N ALA A 254 11.49 30.81 -4.24
CA ALA A 254 11.18 32.03 -4.99
C ALA A 254 9.72 32.05 -5.47
N CYS A 255 9.22 30.92 -5.97
CA CYS A 255 7.82 30.76 -6.37
C CYS A 255 6.86 30.89 -5.17
N VAL A 256 7.17 30.28 -4.02
CA VAL A 256 6.32 30.35 -2.81
C VAL A 256 6.25 31.76 -2.25
N LEU A 257 7.36 32.50 -2.24
CA LEU A 257 7.37 33.91 -1.80
C LEU A 257 6.52 34.83 -2.70
N ASN A 258 6.13 34.38 -3.90
CA ASN A 258 5.19 35.12 -4.74
C ASN A 258 3.76 35.09 -4.17
N ILE A 259 3.36 33.99 -3.53
CA ILE A 259 2.00 33.78 -2.98
C ILE A 259 1.70 34.75 -1.84
N SER A 260 2.72 35.07 -1.01
CA SER A 260 2.56 35.88 0.19
C SER A 260 2.06 37.31 -0.11
N TYR A 261 2.23 37.78 -1.35
CA TYR A 261 1.79 39.12 -1.77
C TYR A 261 0.34 39.18 -2.27
N THR A 262 -0.28 38.03 -2.56
CA THR A 262 -1.72 37.90 -2.88
C THR A 262 -2.63 37.90 -1.65
N ALA A 263 -2.18 38.41 -0.51
CA ALA A 263 -2.99 38.61 0.71
C ALA A 263 -4.21 39.54 0.52
N LYS A 264 -4.39 40.14 -0.67
CA LYS A 264 -5.63 40.83 -1.07
C LYS A 264 -6.72 39.92 -1.62
N GLN A 265 -6.47 38.64 -1.88
CA GLN A 265 -7.54 37.69 -2.19
C GLN A 265 -8.22 37.27 -0.88
N THR A 266 -9.31 37.97 -0.62
CA THR A 266 -10.32 37.78 0.43
C THR A 266 -10.58 36.31 0.78
N ASN A 267 -10.53 35.99 2.08
CA ASN A 267 -11.08 34.82 2.76
C ASN A 267 -12.03 33.97 1.91
N TYR A 268 -11.50 32.92 1.28
CA TYR A 268 -12.35 31.94 0.62
C TYR A 268 -13.00 31.05 1.69
N LEU A 269 -14.27 31.32 2.03
CA LEU A 269 -15.09 30.38 2.76
C LEU A 269 -15.40 29.21 1.83
N TRP A 270 -14.69 28.11 2.00
CA TRP A 270 -14.90 26.91 1.20
C TRP A 270 -16.09 26.12 1.73
N VAL A 271 -17.25 26.33 1.12
CA VAL A 271 -18.42 25.46 1.28
C VAL A 271 -18.27 24.33 0.26
N SER A 272 -17.72 23.20 0.70
CA SER A 272 -17.74 21.96 -0.08
C SER A 272 -19.18 21.49 -0.20
N TYR A 273 -19.89 21.89 -1.26
CA TYR A 273 -21.18 21.29 -1.60
C TYR A 273 -20.95 19.83 -1.98
N ARG A 274 -21.40 18.92 -1.11
CA ARG A 274 -21.23 17.47 -1.24
C ARG A 274 -22.27 16.93 -2.23
N ALA A 275 -22.23 17.35 -3.50
CA ALA A 275 -23.14 16.83 -4.55
C ALA A 275 -23.02 15.31 -4.69
N ASP A 276 -21.84 14.77 -4.40
CA ASP A 276 -21.50 13.35 -4.47
C ASP A 276 -21.98 12.57 -3.23
N TYR A 277 -22.56 13.23 -2.22
CA TYR A 277 -23.11 12.57 -1.05
C TYR A 277 -24.43 11.92 -1.40
N ASN A 278 -24.36 10.67 -1.84
CA ASN A 278 -25.56 9.85 -1.94
C ASN A 278 -25.95 9.36 -0.53
N GLU A 279 -26.83 10.10 0.12
CA GLU A 279 -27.40 9.74 1.42
C GLU A 279 -28.07 8.36 1.38
N GLU A 280 -28.66 7.97 0.24
CA GLU A 280 -29.32 6.67 0.08
C GLU A 280 -28.33 5.51 0.25
N HIS A 281 -27.11 5.63 -0.29
CA HIS A 281 -26.11 4.56 -0.19
C HIS A 281 -25.64 4.33 1.26
N TYR A 282 -25.46 5.42 2.01
CA TYR A 282 -25.14 5.34 3.44
C TYR A 282 -26.31 4.77 4.24
N MET A 283 -27.52 5.25 3.98
CA MET A 283 -28.72 4.76 4.64
C MET A 283 -28.96 3.28 4.33
N GLU A 284 -28.72 2.81 3.10
CA GLU A 284 -28.86 1.40 2.75
C GLU A 284 -27.88 0.51 3.52
N THR A 285 -26.61 0.93 3.60
CA THR A 285 -25.57 0.18 4.34
C THR A 285 -25.90 0.13 5.83
N THR A 286 -26.24 1.29 6.43
CA THR A 286 -26.63 1.36 7.83
C THR A 286 -27.92 0.57 8.10
N ASN A 287 -28.91 0.64 7.21
CA ASN A 287 -30.13 -0.15 7.34
C ASN A 287 -29.85 -1.65 7.24
N LYS A 288 -28.93 -2.07 6.37
CA LYS A 288 -28.52 -3.47 6.25
C LYS A 288 -27.82 -3.96 7.52
N GLU A 289 -26.88 -3.18 8.07
CA GLU A 289 -26.22 -3.49 9.35
C GLU A 289 -27.23 -3.55 10.50
N LEU A 290 -28.15 -2.59 10.56
CA LEU A 290 -29.19 -2.52 11.58
C LEU A 290 -30.19 -3.67 11.45
N SER A 291 -30.46 -4.13 10.22
CA SER A 291 -31.26 -5.33 9.97
C SER A 291 -30.56 -6.62 10.42
N MET A 292 -29.24 -6.71 10.23
CA MET A 292 -28.44 -7.84 10.72
C MET A 292 -28.40 -7.85 12.24
N LEU A 293 -28.10 -6.71 12.88
CA LEU A 293 -28.11 -6.58 14.34
C LEU A 293 -29.47 -6.93 14.94
N ARG A 294 -30.58 -6.50 14.30
CA ARG A 294 -31.93 -6.87 14.74
C ARG A 294 -32.18 -8.37 14.66
N ARG A 295 -31.65 -9.05 13.64
CA ARG A 295 -31.73 -10.51 13.51
C ARG A 295 -30.93 -11.20 14.60
N ASP A 296 -29.68 -10.81 14.82
CA ASP A 296 -28.81 -11.38 15.87
C ASP A 296 -29.43 -11.20 17.27
N LEU A 297 -30.04 -10.04 17.54
CA LEU A 297 -30.74 -9.77 18.80
C LEU A 297 -31.98 -10.65 18.97
N ALA A 298 -32.70 -10.94 17.88
CA ALA A 298 -33.84 -11.84 17.90
C ALA A 298 -33.40 -13.29 18.19
N ASP A 299 -32.29 -13.73 17.59
CA ASP A 299 -31.73 -15.07 17.78
C ASP A 299 -31.23 -15.27 19.22
N VAL A 300 -30.51 -14.29 19.78
CA VAL A 300 -30.08 -14.31 21.19
C VAL A 300 -31.28 -14.34 22.14
N ARG A 301 -32.35 -13.58 21.85
CA ARG A 301 -33.60 -13.62 22.64
C ARG A 301 -34.31 -14.97 22.54
N ALA A 302 -34.28 -15.62 21.38
CA ALA A 302 -34.87 -16.94 21.19
C ALA A 302 -34.09 -18.00 21.99
N ALA A 303 -32.76 -18.01 21.88
CA ALA A 303 -31.88 -18.89 22.65
C ALA A 303 -32.05 -18.69 24.17
N GLY A 304 -32.06 -17.44 24.63
CA GLY A 304 -32.27 -17.14 26.05
C GLY A 304 -33.63 -17.59 26.58
N LYS A 305 -34.69 -17.61 25.75
CA LYS A 305 -36.00 -18.17 26.14
C LYS A 305 -35.94 -19.69 26.28
N GLU A 306 -35.21 -20.37 25.39
CA GLU A 306 -35.03 -21.81 25.45
C GLU A 306 -34.26 -22.22 26.71
N ASP A 307 -33.17 -21.53 27.03
CA ASP A 307 -32.41 -21.75 28.26
C ASP A 307 -33.27 -21.53 29.52
N LEU A 308 -34.10 -20.50 29.53
CA LEU A 308 -34.99 -20.20 30.65
C LEU A 308 -36.07 -21.28 30.82
N LEU A 309 -36.59 -21.84 29.71
CA LEU A 309 -37.48 -22.99 29.74
C LEU A 309 -36.79 -24.24 30.28
N GLN A 310 -35.55 -24.51 29.86
CA GLN A 310 -34.76 -25.63 30.38
C GLN A 310 -34.49 -25.48 31.89
N ILE A 311 -34.10 -24.28 32.35
CA ILE A 311 -33.90 -23.99 33.77
C ILE A 311 -35.21 -24.20 34.56
N LYS A 312 -36.34 -23.73 34.01
CA LYS A 312 -37.64 -23.92 34.65
C LYS A 312 -37.97 -25.42 34.77
N GLN A 313 -37.75 -26.20 33.72
CA GLN A 313 -37.95 -27.65 33.74
C GLN A 313 -37.03 -28.34 34.77
N LEU A 314 -35.76 -27.95 34.85
CA LEU A 314 -34.81 -28.47 35.84
C LEU A 314 -35.20 -28.10 37.27
N LEU A 315 -35.68 -26.88 37.52
CA LEU A 315 -36.16 -26.45 38.82
C LEU A 315 -37.43 -27.21 39.23
N THR A 316 -38.38 -27.39 38.31
CA THR A 316 -39.60 -28.18 38.57
C THR A 316 -39.27 -29.66 38.79
N ALA A 317 -38.27 -30.22 38.11
CA ALA A 317 -37.82 -31.59 38.32
C ALA A 317 -37.07 -31.77 39.66
N ARG A 318 -36.28 -30.78 40.08
CA ARG A 318 -35.48 -30.82 41.32
C ARG A 318 -36.30 -30.54 42.57
N PHE A 319 -37.31 -29.69 42.46
CA PHE A 319 -38.26 -29.37 43.51
C PHE A 319 -39.67 -29.74 43.02
N PRO A 320 -39.98 -31.04 42.90
CA PRO A 320 -41.36 -31.44 42.66
C PRO A 320 -42.16 -30.85 43.80
N GLU A 321 -43.14 -30.00 43.49
CA GLU A 321 -44.00 -29.36 44.48
C GLU A 321 -44.54 -30.43 45.43
N THR A 322 -43.86 -30.61 46.56
CA THR A 322 -44.39 -31.41 47.65
C THR A 322 -45.63 -30.67 48.08
N SER A 323 -46.77 -31.28 47.82
CA SER A 323 -48.14 -30.81 47.99
C SER A 323 -48.52 -30.59 49.46
N HIS A 324 -47.68 -29.85 50.18
CA HIS A 324 -47.87 -29.36 51.54
C HIS A 324 -48.02 -27.84 51.54
N SER A 325 -49.03 -27.34 50.82
CA SER A 325 -49.60 -26.01 51.07
C SER A 325 -51.13 -26.08 51.06
N ARG A 326 -51.67 -27.01 51.85
CA ARG A 326 -53.04 -26.96 52.36
C ARG A 326 -52.98 -26.77 53.88
N HIS A 327 -52.46 -25.65 54.35
CA HIS A 327 -52.75 -25.08 55.67
C HIS A 327 -51.84 -23.88 55.93
N CYS A 328 -52.23 -22.70 55.42
CA CYS A 328 -52.01 -21.44 56.12
C CYS A 328 -52.88 -20.34 55.49
N ARG A 329 -53.66 -19.69 56.36
CA ARG A 329 -54.38 -18.41 56.21
C ARG A 329 -55.73 -18.40 55.49
N ALA A 330 -56.70 -18.92 56.22
CA ALA A 330 -57.82 -18.08 56.61
C ALA A 330 -57.37 -17.06 57.67
N LEU A 331 -57.89 -15.82 57.59
CA LEU A 331 -57.89 -14.70 58.55
C LEU A 331 -57.06 -13.46 58.18
N GLY A 332 -57.79 -12.34 58.11
CA GLY A 332 -57.31 -10.96 58.04
C GLY A 332 -57.38 -10.43 56.60
N GLY A 333 -58.35 -9.60 56.21
CA GLY A 333 -58.73 -8.37 56.88
C GLY A 333 -58.16 -7.23 56.04
N GLY A 334 -59.04 -6.45 55.41
CA GLY A 334 -58.71 -5.57 54.31
C GLY A 334 -57.74 -4.45 54.64
N THR A 335 -57.19 -3.87 53.58
CA THR A 335 -56.96 -2.43 53.45
C THR A 335 -56.71 -2.13 51.98
N ASP A 336 -57.47 -1.17 51.48
CA ASP A 336 -57.25 -0.45 50.23
C ASP A 336 -55.78 0.00 50.10
N ALA A 337 -55.18 -0.21 48.93
CA ALA A 337 -53.96 0.52 48.54
C ALA A 337 -53.77 0.50 47.02
N HIS A 338 -54.18 1.61 46.41
CA HIS A 338 -53.58 2.29 45.27
C HIS A 338 -53.10 1.46 44.06
N SER A 339 -53.91 1.55 43.00
CA SER A 339 -53.48 1.59 41.61
C SER A 339 -52.30 2.57 41.42
N VAL A 340 -51.12 2.05 41.13
CA VAL A 340 -49.98 2.82 40.61
C VAL A 340 -49.92 2.57 39.11
N GLU A 341 -50.41 3.54 38.34
CA GLU A 341 -50.15 3.66 36.90
C GLU A 341 -48.66 3.98 36.71
N PHE A 342 -47.96 3.15 35.93
CA PHE A 342 -46.65 3.48 35.41
C PHE A 342 -46.83 4.10 34.00
N PRO A 343 -46.33 5.32 33.75
CA PRO A 343 -46.37 5.90 32.42
C PRO A 343 -45.29 5.24 31.55
N CYS A 344 -45.71 4.75 30.38
CA CYS A 344 -44.81 4.52 29.26
C CYS A 344 -44.26 5.87 28.80
N GLY A 345 -42.96 6.10 29.00
CA GLY A 345 -42.23 7.21 28.39
C GLY A 345 -41.70 6.80 27.02
N GLU A 346 -41.87 7.70 26.05
CA GLU A 346 -41.34 7.67 24.68
C GLU A 346 -39.81 7.72 24.60
#